data_AF-A0A941X3T7-F1
#
_entry.id   AF-A0A941X3T7-F1
#
_cell.length_a   1.000
_cell.length_b   1.000
_cell.length_c   1.000
_cell.angle_alpha   90.00
_cell.angle_beta   90.00
_cell.angle_gamma   90.00
#
_symmetry.space_group_name_H-M   'P 1'
#
loop_
_entity.id
_entity.type
_entity.pdbx_description
1 polymer ?
#
loop_
_entity_poly.entity_id
_entity_poly.type
_entity_poly.pdbx_seq_one_letter_code
_entity_poly.pdbx_strand_id
1 'polypeptide(L)'
;MSNSQEPKKQYELPSDLIEEFLSVHGFVVKEIAYFYGHTKFVNEGTKQYVKVPTKKLLTKMQIEKCLIDAGLSFADLDAYIEHLKAVKLFDSIMEESLNRSSKKD
;
A
#
# COMPACT_ATOMS: atom_id res chain seq x y z
N MET A 1 -4.89 22.76 -28.33
CA MET A 1 -5.52 21.80 -27.39
C MET A 1 -4.40 20.94 -26.83
N SER A 2 -3.96 21.18 -25.59
CA SER A 2 -2.93 20.34 -24.96
C SER A 2 -3.55 19.01 -24.58
N ASN A 3 -3.25 17.96 -25.35
CA ASN A 3 -3.46 16.59 -24.94
C ASN A 3 -2.37 16.22 -23.93
N SER A 4 -2.46 16.74 -22.70
CA SER A 4 -1.72 16.14 -21.58
C SER A 4 -2.43 14.85 -21.22
N GLN A 5 -2.11 13.77 -21.93
CA GLN A 5 -2.32 12.45 -21.36
C GLN A 5 -1.37 12.35 -20.18
N GLU A 6 -1.91 12.33 -18.97
CA GLU A 6 -1.13 11.99 -17.78
C GLU A 6 -0.38 10.68 -18.07
N PRO A 7 0.93 10.61 -17.79
CA PRO A 7 1.67 9.38 -17.98
C PRO A 7 0.95 8.29 -17.17
N LYS A 8 0.54 7.21 -17.86
CA LYS A 8 -0.05 6.05 -17.20
C LYS A 8 0.95 5.57 -16.16
N LYS A 9 0.73 5.91 -14.88
CA LYS A 9 1.52 5.37 -13.76
C LYS A 9 1.53 3.85 -13.93
N GLN A 10 2.72 3.30 -14.17
CA GLN A 10 2.93 1.86 -14.15
C GLN A 10 2.94 1.48 -12.67
N TYR A 11 1.78 1.06 -12.16
CA TYR A 11 1.67 0.55 -10.79
C TYR A 11 2.27 -0.84 -10.74
N GLU A 12 3.51 -0.91 -10.28
CA GLU A 12 4.11 -2.13 -9.77
C GLU A 12 4.48 -1.88 -8.32
N LEU A 13 3.77 -2.55 -7.41
CA LEU A 13 3.91 -2.34 -5.98
C LEU A 13 4.22 -3.64 -5.25
N PRO A 14 5.04 -3.59 -4.20
CA PRO A 14 5.25 -4.74 -3.33
C PRO A 14 3.94 -5.26 -2.71
N SER A 15 3.81 -6.58 -2.55
CA SER A 15 2.57 -7.16 -2.00
C SER A 15 2.35 -6.77 -0.54
N ASP A 16 3.42 -6.70 0.24
CA ASP A 16 3.41 -6.24 1.64
C ASP A 16 2.82 -4.83 1.79
N LEU A 17 3.09 -3.92 0.84
CA LEU A 17 2.44 -2.60 0.82
C LEU A 17 0.92 -2.69 0.65
N ILE A 18 0.44 -3.60 -0.20
CA ILE A 18 -1.00 -3.82 -0.40
C ILE A 18 -1.61 -4.49 0.83
N GLU A 19 -0.91 -5.43 1.46
CA GLU A 19 -1.35 -6.07 2.70
C GLU A 19 -1.46 -5.07 3.87
N GLU A 20 -0.49 -4.17 4.01
CA GLU A 20 -0.50 -3.10 5.01
C GLU A 20 -1.64 -2.11 4.74
N PHE A 21 -1.82 -1.69 3.49
CA PHE A 21 -2.92 -0.83 3.07
C PHE A 21 -4.29 -1.44 3.43
N LEU A 22 -4.50 -2.73 3.11
CA LEU A 22 -5.73 -3.44 3.49
C LEU A 22 -5.92 -3.49 5.01
N SER A 23 -4.83 -3.67 5.76
CA SER A 23 -4.87 -3.71 7.22
C SER A 23 -5.34 -2.38 7.83
N VAL A 24 -4.89 -1.24 7.28
CA VAL A 24 -5.37 0.10 7.67
C VAL A 24 -6.86 0.27 7.39
N HIS A 25 -7.39 -0.40 6.37
CA HIS A 25 -8.82 -0.44 6.04
C HIS A 25 -9.61 -1.55 6.75
N GLY A 26 -9.07 -2.11 7.83
CA GLY A 26 -9.77 -3.05 8.71
C GLY A 26 -9.89 -4.47 8.16
N PHE A 27 -9.13 -4.81 7.11
CA PHE A 27 -9.01 -6.19 6.69
C PHE A 27 -7.98 -6.92 7.56
N VAL A 28 -8.32 -8.15 7.96
CA VAL A 28 -7.42 -9.02 8.73
C VAL A 28 -7.09 -10.28 7.94
N VAL A 29 -5.88 -10.81 8.14
CA VAL A 29 -5.47 -12.09 7.55
C VAL A 29 -6.36 -13.20 8.11
N LYS A 30 -7.02 -13.94 7.22
CA LYS A 30 -7.82 -15.11 7.58
C LYS A 30 -7.12 -16.42 7.25
N GLU A 31 -6.36 -16.45 6.16
CA GLU A 31 -5.72 -17.65 5.65
C GLU A 31 -4.49 -17.28 4.81
N ILE A 32 -3.38 -17.99 5.00
CA ILE A 32 -2.18 -17.88 4.16
C ILE A 32 -2.08 -19.16 3.33
N ALA A 33 -2.42 -19.06 2.05
CA ALA A 33 -2.50 -20.20 1.14
C ALA A 33 -1.22 -20.31 0.31
N TYR A 34 -0.12 -20.72 0.96
CA TYR A 34 1.21 -20.81 0.33
C TYR A 34 1.23 -21.64 -0.97
N PHE A 35 0.55 -22.78 -0.99
CA PHE A 35 0.47 -23.65 -2.17
C PHE A 35 -0.21 -22.96 -3.37
N TYR A 36 -1.18 -22.09 -3.08
CA TYR A 36 -1.94 -21.34 -4.09
C TYR A 36 -1.40 -19.92 -4.32
N GLY A 37 -0.27 -19.56 -3.70
CA GLY A 37 0.42 -18.29 -3.90
C GLY A 37 -0.39 -17.04 -3.54
N HIS A 38 -1.23 -17.09 -2.51
CA HIS A 38 -1.98 -15.92 -2.06
C HIS A 38 -2.27 -15.94 -0.55
N THR A 39 -2.47 -14.74 0.01
CA THR A 39 -2.98 -14.50 1.36
C THR A 39 -4.41 -13.97 1.26
N LYS A 40 -5.32 -14.54 2.04
CA LYS A 40 -6.72 -14.13 2.11
C LYS A 40 -6.93 -13.17 3.28
N PHE A 41 -7.46 -12.01 2.96
CA PHE A 41 -7.84 -10.94 3.88
C PHE A 41 -9.36 -10.84 3.94
N VAL A 42 -9.91 -10.55 5.12
CA VAL A 42 -11.36 -10.41 5.34
C VAL A 42 -11.63 -9.17 6.17
N ASN A 43 -12.63 -8.38 5.78
CA ASN A 43 -13.21 -7.34 6.62
C ASN A 43 -14.59 -7.84 7.08
N GLU A 44 -14.71 -8.19 8.36
CA GLU A 44 -15.96 -8.76 8.90
C GLU A 44 -17.09 -7.73 8.96
N GLY A 45 -16.77 -6.45 9.11
CA GLY A 45 -17.74 -5.35 9.14
C GLY A 45 -18.43 -5.14 7.79
N THR A 46 -17.67 -5.19 6.69
CA THR A 46 -18.20 -5.04 5.32
C THR A 46 -18.52 -6.37 4.64
N LYS A 47 -18.17 -7.50 5.27
CA LYS A 47 -18.27 -8.86 4.70
C LYS A 47 -17.53 -9.04 3.37
N GLN A 48 -16.48 -8.24 3.14
CA GLN A 48 -15.62 -8.33 1.96
C GLN A 48 -14.43 -9.25 2.22
N TYR A 49 -13.92 -9.86 1.15
CA TYR A 49 -12.66 -10.60 1.20
C TYR A 49 -11.79 -10.26 0.00
N VAL A 50 -10.47 -10.26 0.22
CA VAL A 50 -9.47 -9.94 -0.80
C VAL A 50 -8.44 -11.06 -0.80
N LYS A 51 -7.99 -11.45 -1.99
CA LYS A 51 -6.87 -12.38 -2.15
C LYS A 51 -5.67 -11.63 -2.69
N VAL A 52 -4.68 -11.42 -1.84
CA VAL A 52 -3.43 -10.76 -2.22
C VAL A 52 -2.44 -11.82 -2.69
N PRO A 53 -1.95 -11.78 -3.94
CA PRO A 53 -0.94 -12.73 -4.40
C PRO A 53 0.36 -12.57 -3.60
N THR A 54 0.99 -13.67 -3.17
CA THR A 54 2.26 -13.64 -2.41
C THR A 54 3.47 -13.46 -3.34
N LYS A 55 3.44 -12.44 -4.20
CA LYS A 55 4.53 -12.13 -5.14
C LYS A 55 5.39 -10.97 -4.62
N LYS A 56 6.63 -10.87 -5.08
CA LYS A 56 7.50 -9.73 -4.69
C LYS A 56 6.96 -8.39 -5.18
N LEU A 57 6.40 -8.35 -6.38
CA LEU A 57 5.78 -7.18 -7.00
C LEU A 57 4.47 -7.60 -7.65
N LEU A 58 3.42 -6.81 -7.43
CA LEU A 58 2.11 -6.97 -8.03
C LEU A 58 2.00 -6.05 -9.24
N THR A 59 1.44 -6.58 -10.33
CA THR A 59 1.14 -5.77 -11.51
C THR A 59 -0.07 -4.89 -11.25
N LYS A 60 -0.24 -3.82 -12.05
CA LYS A 60 -1.40 -2.94 -11.99
C LYS A 60 -2.73 -3.70 -11.97
N MET A 61 -2.88 -4.74 -12.81
CA MET A 61 -4.11 -5.55 -12.84
C MET A 61 -4.36 -6.31 -11.54
N GLN A 62 -3.30 -6.81 -10.90
CA GLN A 62 -3.41 -7.52 -9.62
C GLN A 62 -3.77 -6.55 -8.49
N ILE A 63 -3.16 -5.36 -8.49
CA ILE A 63 -3.47 -4.29 -7.54
C ILE A 63 -4.93 -3.84 -7.72
N GLU A 64 -5.33 -3.54 -8.96
CA GLU A 64 -6.69 -3.14 -9.31
C GLU A 64 -7.72 -4.16 -8.84
N LYS A 65 -7.44 -5.45 -9.05
CA LYS A 65 -8.29 -6.53 -8.55
C LYS A 65 -8.42 -6.49 -7.01
N CYS A 66 -7.31 -6.32 -6.30
CA CYS A 66 -7.34 -6.24 -4.83
C CYS A 66 -8.18 -5.05 -4.36
N LEU A 67 -8.05 -3.90 -5.01
CA LEU A 67 -8.81 -2.69 -4.70
C LEU A 67 -10.31 -2.88 -4.97
N ILE A 68 -10.68 -3.44 -6.12
CA ILE A 68 -12.08 -3.73 -6.46
C ILE A 68 -12.70 -4.70 -5.43
N ASP A 69 -11.99 -5.79 -5.11
CA ASP A 69 -12.45 -6.78 -4.14
C ASP A 69 -12.61 -6.14 -2.72
N ALA A 70 -11.83 -5.10 -2.41
CA ALA A 70 -11.90 -4.32 -1.17
C ALA A 70 -12.92 -3.17 -1.21
N GLY A 71 -13.49 -2.82 -2.37
CA GLY A 71 -14.32 -1.62 -2.54
C GLY A 71 -13.53 -0.31 -2.42
N LEU A 72 -12.23 -0.33 -2.76
CA LEU A 72 -11.31 0.80 -2.72
C LEU A 72 -10.88 1.20 -4.15
N SER A 73 -10.26 2.37 -4.28
CA SER A 73 -9.78 2.91 -5.55
C SER A 73 -8.27 3.14 -5.55
N PHE A 74 -7.70 3.36 -6.74
CA PHE A 74 -6.31 3.79 -6.85
C PHE A 74 -6.06 5.15 -6.20
N ALA A 75 -7.08 6.01 -6.09
CA ALA A 75 -6.95 7.30 -5.41
C ALA A 75 -6.74 7.11 -3.90
N ASP A 76 -7.43 6.14 -3.29
CA ASP A 76 -7.25 5.80 -1.88
C ASP A 76 -5.84 5.25 -1.63
N LEU A 77 -5.36 4.39 -2.52
CA LEU A 77 -4.00 3.84 -2.46
C LEU A 77 -2.93 4.92 -2.67
N ASP A 78 -3.12 5.83 -3.61
CA ASP A 78 -2.21 6.96 -3.83
C ASP A 78 -2.15 7.86 -2.60
N ALA A 79 -3.30 8.18 -2.00
CA ALA A 79 -3.36 8.98 -0.77
C ALA A 79 -2.61 8.30 0.38
N TYR A 80 -2.73 6.98 0.51
CA TYR A 80 -1.96 6.20 1.48
C TYR A 80 -0.45 6.25 1.21
N ILE A 81 -0.03 6.07 -0.04
CA ILE A 81 1.40 6.14 -0.42
C ILE A 81 1.98 7.54 -0.14
N GLU A 82 1.24 8.61 -0.46
CA GLU A 82 1.67 9.98 -0.15
C GLU A 82 1.74 10.23 1.36
N HIS A 83 0.80 9.68 2.14
CA HIS A 83 0.88 9.71 3.60
C HIS A 83 2.16 9.02 4.11
N LEU A 84 2.49 7.81 3.63
CA LEU A 84 3.71 7.12 4.01
C LEU A 84 4.98 7.90 3.66
N LYS A 85 5.01 8.56 2.50
CA LYS A 85 6.13 9.43 2.11
C LYS A 85 6.28 10.62 3.06
N ALA A 86 5.17 11.26 3.42
CA ALA A 86 5.17 12.39 4.34
C ALA A 86 5.67 11.99 5.74
N VAL A 87 5.24 10.83 6.25
CA VAL A 87 5.72 10.28 7.54
C VAL A 87 7.22 10.01 7.50
N LYS A 88 7.71 9.33 6.45
CA LYS A 88 9.16 9.07 6.30
C LYS A 88 9.99 10.34 6.21
N LEU A 89 9.49 11.37 5.52
CA LEU A 89 10.16 12.66 5.45
C LEU A 89 10.20 13.34 6.82
N PHE A 90 9.12 13.27 7.58
CA PHE A 90 9.07 13.80 8.93
C PHE A 90 10.08 13.12 9.86
N ASP A 91 10.14 11.79 9.84
CA ASP A 91 11.10 11.02 10.64
C ASP A 91 12.55 11.40 10.29
N SER A 92 12.86 11.52 8.99
CA SER A 92 14.19 11.96 8.54
C SER A 92 14.57 13.34 9.07
N ILE A 93 13.63 14.30 9.08
CA ILE A 93 13.88 15.66 9.60
C ILE A 93 14.12 15.63 11.11
N MET A 94 13.38 14.80 11.84
CA MET A 94 13.53 14.63 13.29
C MET A 94 14.90 14.01 13.64
N GLU A 95 15.31 12.96 12.93
CA GLU A 95 16.63 12.34 13.10
C GLU A 95 17.77 13.33 12.82
N GLU A 96 17.68 14.11 11.73
CA GLU A 96 18.66 15.15 11.43
C GLU A 96 18.75 16.22 12.53
N SER A 97 17.60 16.62 13.08
CA SER A 97 17.53 17.65 14.12
C SER A 97 18.20 17.19 15.41
N LEU A 98 17.94 15.93 15.83
CA LEU A 98 18.58 15.30 16.98
C LEU A 98 20.09 15.14 16.78
N ASN A 99 20.52 14.71 15.58
CA ASN A 99 21.93 14.51 15.27
C ASN A 99 22.73 15.82 15.17
N ARG A 100 22.10 16.95 14.79
CA ARG A 100 22.73 18.27 14.82
C ARG A 100 22.87 18.83 16.23
N SER A 101 21.95 18.52 17.15
CA SER A 101 22.09 18.92 18.55
C SER A 101 23.21 18.19 19.30
N SER A 102 23.53 16.95 18.91
CA SER A 102 24.56 16.11 19.56
C SER A 102 25.99 16.32 19.05
N LYS A 103 26.20 17.17 18.04
CA LYS A 103 27.55 17.49 17.50
C LYS A 103 28.12 18.82 18.01
N LYS A 104 27.57 19.36 19.09
CA LYS A 104 28.17 20.47 19.83
C LYS A 104 28.85 19.93 21.08
N ASP A 105 30.10 19.47 20.91
CA ASP A 105 31.13 19.42 21.95
C ASP A 105 32.49 19.56 21.28
#